data_AF-A0A7C6FL01-F1
#
_entry.id   AF-A0A7C6FL01-F1
#
_cell.length_a   1.000
_cell.length_b   1.000
_cell.length_c   1.000
_cell.angle_alpha   90.00
_cell.angle_beta   90.00
_cell.angle_gamma   90.00
#
_symmetry.space_group_name_H-M   'P 1'
#
loop_
_entity.id
_entity.type
_entity.pdbx_description
1 polymer ?
#
loop_
_entity_poly.entity_id
_entity_poly.type
_entity_poly.pdbx_seq_one_letter_code
_entity_poly.pdbx_strand_id
1 'polypeptide(L)'
;MKANHETQRIIFNGQEIEIKPGQFITGREVMGRDLKQKPKTTYNRLQILKNIGILDIKTTNKFSLVTVRNYELYQSQETKKDSKKDNQRTTRGQPEDTNKNDKNDKNEKNIYIGLSENMKNAINDFIEMRKKIRKPMTERAIQIMLKKLDGLAKDETTKIAILEQSTERGWLSVYPLKEDKPSQKQPPQATNFKQRTYSDEMYKKILNRF
;
A
#
# COMPACT_ATOMS: atom_id res chain seq x y z
N MET A 1 15.25 -10.37 15.71
CA MET A 1 15.39 -11.76 15.22
C MET A 1 16.22 -11.79 13.95
N LYS A 2 17.08 -12.79 13.78
CA LYS A 2 17.81 -13.05 12.54
C LYS A 2 17.77 -14.55 12.23
N ALA A 3 17.66 -14.90 10.95
CA ALA A 3 17.83 -16.27 10.49
C ALA A 3 19.28 -16.70 10.66
N ASN A 4 19.51 -17.97 10.96
CA ASN A 4 20.86 -18.48 11.08
C ASN A 4 21.56 -18.46 9.71
N HIS A 5 22.86 -18.20 9.70
CA HIS A 5 23.68 -18.14 8.48
C HIS A 5 24.57 -19.37 8.30
N GLU A 6 24.78 -20.13 9.37
CA GLU A 6 25.51 -21.39 9.41
C GLU A 6 24.67 -22.43 10.19
N THR A 7 25.11 -23.68 10.28
CA THR A 7 24.43 -24.64 11.17
C THR A 7 24.90 -24.42 12.60
N GLN A 8 23.97 -24.20 13.54
CA GLN A 8 24.29 -24.02 14.96
C GLN A 8 23.43 -24.95 15.82
N ARG A 9 24.05 -25.56 16.83
CA ARG A 9 23.33 -26.30 17.86
C ARG A 9 23.10 -25.40 19.05
N ILE A 10 21.85 -25.28 19.48
CA ILE A 10 21.48 -24.50 20.66
C ILE A 10 20.66 -25.34 21.62
N ILE A 11 20.86 -25.11 22.92
CA ILE A 11 19.98 -25.65 23.94
C ILE A 11 18.82 -24.67 24.09
N PHE A 12 17.61 -25.10 23.74
CA PHE A 12 16.41 -24.29 23.90
C PHE A 12 15.34 -25.10 24.63
N ASN A 13 14.86 -24.57 25.76
CA ASN A 13 13.92 -25.26 26.63
C ASN A 13 14.43 -26.66 27.11
N GLY A 14 15.73 -26.78 27.40
CA GLY A 14 16.34 -28.02 27.90
C GLY A 14 16.50 -29.13 26.86
N GLN A 15 16.25 -28.83 25.58
CA GLN A 15 16.50 -29.75 24.46
C GLN A 15 17.58 -29.16 23.54
N GLU A 16 18.48 -30.00 23.07
CA GLU A 16 19.43 -29.64 22.02
C GLU A 16 18.70 -29.61 20.67
N ILE A 17 18.73 -28.46 20.02
CA ILE A 17 18.10 -28.23 18.72
C ILE A 17 19.16 -27.74 17.74
N GLU A 18 19.28 -28.45 16.62
CA GLU A 18 20.09 -28.03 15.49
C GLU A 18 19.29 -27.08 14.59
N ILE A 19 19.83 -25.88 14.36
CA ILE A 19 19.26 -24.85 13.51
C ILE A 19 20.14 -24.69 12.27
N LYS A 20 19.61 -25.05 11.11
CA LYS A 20 20.31 -24.96 9.82
C LYS A 20 20.34 -23.52 9.28
N PRO A 21 21.20 -23.21 8.29
CA PRO A 21 21.17 -21.93 7.58
C PRO A 21 19.76 -21.65 7.03
N GLY A 22 19.30 -20.41 7.19
CA GLY A 22 17.95 -20.00 6.82
C GLY A 22 16.85 -20.43 7.79
N GLN A 23 17.19 -21.09 8.90
CA GLN A 23 16.24 -21.40 9.97
C GLN A 23 16.39 -20.48 11.17
N PHE A 24 15.31 -20.26 11.89
CA PHE A 24 15.33 -19.61 13.19
C PHE A 24 14.17 -20.06 14.07
N ILE A 25 14.39 -19.99 15.37
CA ILE A 25 13.36 -20.22 16.38
C ILE A 25 12.68 -18.89 16.71
N THR A 26 11.36 -18.90 16.72
CA THR A 26 10.57 -17.73 17.11
C THR A 26 9.26 -18.12 17.80
N GLY A 27 8.66 -17.15 18.47
CA GLY A 27 7.32 -17.23 19.04
C GLY A 27 6.57 -15.93 18.80
N ARG A 28 5.23 -16.01 18.83
CA ARG A 28 4.34 -14.87 18.53
C ARG A 28 4.70 -13.61 19.34
N GLU A 29 4.91 -13.78 20.64
CA GLU A 29 5.21 -12.67 21.57
C GLU A 29 6.60 -12.10 21.35
N VAL A 30 7.61 -12.95 21.14
CA VAL A 30 8.98 -12.52 20.85
C VAL A 30 9.01 -11.74 19.53
N MET A 31 8.29 -12.22 18.52
CA MET A 31 8.28 -11.60 17.19
C MET A 31 7.55 -10.26 17.19
N GLY A 32 6.47 -10.14 17.98
CA GLY A 32 5.79 -8.86 18.20
C GLY A 32 6.71 -7.82 18.84
N ARG A 33 7.47 -8.21 19.88
CA ARG A 33 8.44 -7.33 20.54
C ARG A 33 9.54 -6.88 19.58
N ASP A 34 10.17 -7.82 18.89
CA ASP A 34 11.30 -7.53 17.99
C ASP A 34 10.91 -6.66 16.81
N LEU A 35 9.70 -6.82 16.27
CA LEU A 35 9.19 -6.05 15.13
C LEU A 35 8.42 -4.79 15.57
N LYS A 36 8.29 -4.52 16.87
CA LYS A 36 7.44 -3.45 17.44
C LYS A 36 6.02 -3.48 16.88
N GLN A 37 5.45 -4.68 16.74
CA GLN A 37 4.12 -4.92 16.17
C GLN A 37 3.24 -5.71 17.13
N LYS A 38 1.92 -5.56 16.99
CA LYS A 38 0.95 -6.37 17.75
C LYS A 38 1.20 -7.86 17.48
N PRO A 39 1.27 -8.73 18.51
CA PRO A 39 1.56 -10.16 18.34
C PRO A 39 0.64 -10.86 17.33
N LYS A 40 -0.65 -10.49 17.30
CA LYS A 40 -1.62 -11.01 16.34
C LYS A 40 -1.31 -10.62 14.89
N THR A 41 -0.92 -9.37 14.64
CA THR A 41 -0.54 -8.90 13.30
C THR A 41 0.67 -9.65 12.78
N THR A 42 1.66 -9.82 13.65
CA THR A 42 2.90 -10.55 13.35
C THR A 42 2.60 -12.01 12.98
N TYR A 43 1.71 -12.67 13.73
CA TYR A 43 1.26 -14.02 13.40
C TYR A 43 0.54 -14.08 12.05
N ASN A 44 -0.39 -13.16 11.78
CA ASN A 44 -1.12 -13.13 10.51
C ASN A 44 -0.16 -12.97 9.32
N ARG A 45 0.84 -12.08 9.43
CA ARG A 45 1.89 -11.90 8.42
C ARG A 45 2.69 -13.18 8.22
N LEU A 46 3.06 -13.85 9.31
CA LEU A 46 3.80 -15.11 9.25
C LEU A 46 3.00 -16.22 8.54
N GLN A 47 1.69 -16.30 8.77
CA GLN A 47 0.81 -17.22 8.03
C GLN A 47 0.70 -16.87 6.55
N ILE A 48 0.63 -15.58 6.20
CA ILE A 48 0.64 -15.15 4.79
C ILE A 48 1.93 -15.62 4.11
N LEU A 49 3.09 -15.39 4.73
CA LEU A 49 4.39 -15.80 4.20
C LEU A 49 4.52 -17.33 4.04
N LYS A 50 3.89 -18.11 4.93
CA LYS A 50 3.76 -19.56 4.79
C LYS A 50 2.90 -19.94 3.59
N ASN A 51 1.73 -19.32 3.46
CA ASN A 51 0.76 -19.65 2.40
C ASN A 51 1.29 -19.36 1.00
N ILE A 52 2.05 -18.26 0.84
CA ILE A 52 2.68 -17.91 -0.44
C ILE A 52 3.98 -18.69 -0.70
N GLY A 53 4.34 -19.64 0.17
CA GLY A 53 5.49 -20.52 -0.05
C GLY A 53 6.85 -19.86 0.13
N ILE A 54 6.94 -18.74 0.85
CA ILE A 54 8.22 -18.10 1.20
C ILE A 54 8.82 -18.73 2.47
N LEU A 55 7.98 -19.14 3.41
CA LEU A 55 8.40 -19.77 4.67
C LEU A 55 7.78 -21.16 4.84
N ASP A 56 8.50 -22.04 5.53
CA ASP A 56 7.93 -23.22 6.18
C ASP A 56 8.00 -23.06 7.70
N ILE A 57 6.97 -23.53 8.40
CA ILE A 57 6.81 -23.30 9.85
C ILE A 57 6.40 -24.60 10.51
N LYS A 58 7.30 -25.10 11.36
CA LYS A 58 7.03 -26.21 12.27
C LYS A 58 6.76 -25.66 13.66
N THR A 59 5.50 -25.68 14.07
CA THR A 59 5.09 -25.22 15.39
C THR A 59 5.14 -26.36 16.39
N THR A 60 5.78 -26.12 17.53
CA THR A 60 5.73 -26.96 18.73
C THR A 60 4.87 -26.26 19.79
N ASN A 61 4.62 -26.91 20.92
CA ASN A 61 3.88 -26.31 22.04
C ASN A 61 4.53 -25.00 22.53
N LYS A 62 5.87 -24.90 22.47
CA LYS A 62 6.63 -23.80 23.10
C LYS A 62 7.25 -22.82 22.12
N PHE A 63 7.53 -23.23 20.88
CA PHE A 63 8.17 -22.38 19.88
C PHE A 63 7.75 -22.76 18.46
N SER A 64 8.13 -21.94 17.50
CA SER A 64 8.02 -22.27 16.08
C SER A 64 9.39 -22.23 15.42
N LEU A 65 9.76 -23.31 14.75
CA LEU A 65 10.92 -23.36 13.89
C LEU A 65 10.50 -22.88 12.49
N VAL A 66 10.99 -21.71 12.11
CA VAL A 66 10.71 -21.08 10.82
C VAL A 66 11.90 -21.34 9.89
N THR A 67 11.62 -21.85 8.70
CA THR A 67 12.58 -22.10 7.63
C THR A 67 12.28 -21.17 6.47
N VAL A 68 13.26 -20.40 6.02
CA VAL A 68 13.16 -19.59 4.80
C VAL A 68 13.35 -20.49 3.59
N ARG A 69 12.33 -20.61 2.72
CA ARG A 69 12.47 -21.35 1.45
C ARG A 69 13.36 -20.55 0.50
N ASN A 70 14.18 -21.24 -0.30
CA ASN A 70 15.15 -20.64 -1.22
C ASN A 70 16.16 -19.70 -0.53
N TYR A 71 16.53 -20.01 0.72
CA TYR A 71 17.49 -19.21 1.48
C TYR A 71 18.83 -19.02 0.75
N GLU A 72 19.37 -20.09 0.16
CA GLU A 72 20.63 -20.07 -0.58
C GLU A 72 20.58 -19.12 -1.78
N LEU A 73 19.46 -19.09 -2.51
CA LEU A 73 19.23 -18.16 -3.62
C LEU A 73 19.30 -16.70 -3.15
N TYR A 74 18.67 -16.39 -2.02
CA TYR A 74 18.66 -15.04 -1.47
C TYR A 74 20.03 -14.59 -0.92
N GLN A 75 20.88 -15.53 -0.51
CA GLN A 75 22.23 -15.22 0.03
C GLN A 75 23.33 -15.16 -1.04
N SER A 76 23.03 -15.53 -2.29
CA SER A 76 23.98 -15.50 -3.41
C SER A 76 24.62 -14.11 -3.57
N GLN A 77 25.89 -14.07 -3.96
CA GLN A 77 26.69 -12.83 -4.00
C GLN A 77 26.20 -11.82 -5.05
N GLU A 78 25.39 -12.24 -6.01
CA GLU A 78 24.83 -11.38 -7.06
C GLU A 78 23.86 -10.34 -6.49
N THR A 79 23.05 -10.69 -5.48
CA THR A 79 22.08 -9.77 -4.85
C THR A 79 22.73 -8.75 -3.91
N LYS A 80 23.96 -9.01 -3.42
CA LYS A 80 24.71 -8.11 -2.52
C LYS A 80 25.31 -6.90 -3.24
N LYS A 81 25.52 -6.96 -4.56
CA LYS A 81 26.02 -5.81 -5.34
C LYS A 81 24.97 -4.69 -5.47
N ASP A 82 23.69 -5.04 -5.52
CA ASP A 82 22.60 -4.07 -5.63
C ASP A 82 22.23 -3.44 -4.28
N SER A 83 22.28 -4.21 -3.19
CA SER A 83 21.97 -3.72 -1.83
C SER A 83 23.02 -2.75 -1.25
N LYS A 84 24.31 -2.87 -1.61
CA LYS A 84 25.37 -1.98 -1.08
C LYS A 84 25.29 -0.55 -1.64
N LYS A 85 24.65 -0.32 -2.78
CA LYS A 85 24.48 1.02 -3.35
C LYS A 85 23.40 1.86 -2.63
N ASP A 86 22.49 1.22 -1.90
CA ASP A 86 21.34 1.92 -1.30
C ASP A 86 21.59 2.33 0.17
N ASN A 87 22.43 1.60 0.91
CA ASN A 87 22.71 1.90 2.33
C ASN A 87 23.58 3.15 2.55
N GLN A 88 24.29 3.66 1.53
CA GLN A 88 24.94 4.97 1.63
C GLN A 88 23.99 6.14 1.35
N ARG A 89 22.78 5.87 0.81
CA ARG A 89 21.82 6.90 0.42
C ARG A 89 20.84 7.27 1.54
N THR A 90 20.64 6.42 2.53
CA THR A 90 19.59 6.61 3.56
C THR A 90 20.08 7.18 4.89
N THR A 91 21.39 7.35 5.10
CA THR A 91 21.94 7.94 6.36
C THR A 91 22.43 9.38 6.21
N ARG A 92 22.54 9.93 4.99
CA ARG A 92 23.02 11.30 4.72
C ARG A 92 21.99 12.22 4.04
N GLY A 93 20.70 11.93 4.19
CA GLY A 93 19.68 12.69 3.48
C GLY A 93 18.30 12.63 4.13
N GLN A 94 18.17 13.13 5.36
CA GLN A 94 17.08 14.07 5.58
C GLN A 94 17.61 15.43 5.11
N PRO A 95 17.18 15.96 3.95
CA PRO A 95 17.15 17.39 3.81
C PRO A 95 16.11 17.89 4.81
N GLU A 96 16.58 18.61 5.83
CA GLU A 96 15.78 19.64 6.47
C GLU A 96 15.09 20.46 5.37
N ASP A 97 13.84 20.85 5.62
CA ASP A 97 13.00 21.69 4.76
C ASP A 97 13.81 22.76 4.04
N THR A 98 14.28 22.44 2.83
CA THR A 98 14.97 23.39 1.99
C THR A 98 13.94 23.86 0.98
N ASN A 99 13.34 25.01 1.29
CA ASN A 99 12.73 25.89 0.31
C ASN A 99 13.70 26.01 -0.89
N LYS A 100 13.44 25.26 -1.96
CA LYS A 100 14.18 25.37 -3.22
C LYS A 100 13.23 25.80 -4.32
N ASN A 101 13.15 27.13 -4.37
CA ASN A 101 13.10 27.99 -5.54
C ASN A 101 12.59 27.37 -6.85
N ASP A 102 11.50 27.96 -7.31
CA ASP A 102 11.10 28.04 -8.70
C ASP A 102 12.29 28.24 -9.64
N LYS A 103 12.42 27.32 -10.60
CA LYS A 103 12.77 27.61 -11.99
C LYS A 103 12.81 26.29 -12.76
N ASN A 104 11.72 26.03 -13.48
CA ASN A 104 11.82 25.24 -14.69
C ASN A 104 10.90 25.80 -15.78
N ASP A 105 11.13 27.06 -16.11
CA ASP A 105 10.80 27.60 -17.43
C ASP A 105 11.64 26.85 -18.47
N LYS A 106 11.02 25.93 -19.24
CA LYS A 106 11.31 25.68 -20.68
C LYS A 106 10.64 24.43 -21.28
N ASN A 107 9.41 24.08 -20.90
CA ASN A 107 8.60 23.20 -21.77
C ASN A 107 7.07 23.36 -21.67
N GLU A 108 6.56 24.36 -20.94
CA GLU A 108 5.12 24.55 -20.75
C GLU A 108 4.38 25.05 -22.01
N LYS A 109 5.10 25.48 -23.05
CA LYS A 109 4.52 26.29 -24.14
C LYS A 109 3.67 25.53 -25.16
N ASN A 110 3.65 24.19 -25.16
CA ASN A 110 2.99 23.43 -26.24
C ASN A 110 1.59 22.87 -25.88
N ILE A 111 1.25 22.73 -24.59
CA ILE A 111 -0.04 22.15 -24.18
C ILE A 111 -1.16 23.20 -24.14
N TYR A 112 -0.81 24.48 -23.92
CA TYR A 112 -1.78 25.57 -23.74
C TYR A 112 -2.06 26.38 -25.01
N ILE A 113 -1.55 25.95 -26.17
CA ILE A 113 -1.72 26.69 -27.44
C ILE A 113 -3.20 26.66 -27.83
N GLY A 114 -3.82 27.85 -27.90
CA GLY A 114 -5.22 28.02 -28.33
C GLY A 114 -6.27 27.99 -27.22
N LEU A 115 -5.88 27.92 -25.94
CA LEU A 115 -6.81 27.98 -24.80
C LEU A 115 -7.04 29.42 -24.31
N SER A 116 -8.24 29.73 -23.83
CA SER A 116 -8.52 31.02 -23.17
C SER A 116 -7.72 31.16 -21.87
N GLU A 117 -7.53 32.40 -21.43
CA GLU A 117 -6.79 32.68 -20.20
C GLU A 117 -7.48 32.08 -18.95
N ASN A 118 -8.81 32.09 -18.92
CA ASN A 118 -9.59 31.51 -17.82
C ASN A 118 -9.40 29.99 -17.74
N MET A 119 -9.34 29.31 -18.88
CA MET A 119 -9.12 27.87 -18.93
C MET A 119 -7.69 27.50 -18.48
N LYS A 120 -6.69 28.29 -18.85
CA LYS A 120 -5.31 28.09 -18.38
C LYS A 120 -5.21 28.23 -16.86
N ASN A 121 -5.85 29.25 -16.29
CA ASN A 121 -5.89 29.47 -14.84
C ASN A 121 -6.52 28.28 -14.13
N ALA A 122 -7.69 27.81 -14.58
CA ALA A 122 -8.35 26.64 -14.00
C ALA A 122 -7.49 25.36 -14.07
N ILE A 123 -6.74 25.15 -15.15
CA ILE A 123 -5.81 24.03 -15.28
C ILE A 123 -4.63 24.18 -14.30
N ASN A 124 -4.06 25.38 -14.19
CA ASN A 124 -2.96 25.67 -13.29
C ASN A 124 -3.38 25.48 -11.82
N ASP A 125 -4.55 25.97 -11.42
CA ASP A 125 -5.10 25.78 -10.08
C ASP A 125 -5.27 24.28 -9.75
N PHE A 126 -5.76 23.49 -10.71
CA PHE A 126 -5.89 22.05 -10.56
C PHE A 126 -4.51 21.35 -10.41
N ILE A 127 -3.51 21.77 -11.19
CA ILE A 127 -2.13 21.27 -11.09
C ILE A 127 -1.50 21.66 -9.75
N GLU A 128 -1.74 22.89 -9.27
CA GLU A 128 -1.25 23.36 -7.98
C GLU A 128 -1.89 22.56 -6.83
N MET A 129 -3.20 22.33 -6.89
CA MET A 129 -3.92 21.47 -5.95
C MET A 129 -3.33 20.05 -5.93
N ARG A 130 -3.06 19.45 -7.10
CA ARG A 130 -2.40 18.13 -7.23
C ARG A 130 -1.04 18.08 -6.54
N LYS A 131 -0.24 19.15 -6.69
CA LYS A 131 1.05 19.30 -6.00
C LYS A 131 0.84 19.36 -4.48
N LYS A 132 -0.13 20.15 -3.99
CA LYS A 132 -0.47 20.27 -2.56
C LYS A 132 -0.90 18.95 -1.93
N ILE A 133 -1.72 18.14 -2.61
CA ILE A 133 -2.11 16.80 -2.14
C ILE A 133 -1.03 15.71 -2.36
N ARG A 134 0.20 16.12 -2.73
CA ARG A 134 1.37 15.25 -2.97
C ARG A 134 1.16 14.19 -4.05
N LYS A 135 0.35 14.53 -5.07
CA LYS A 135 0.08 13.69 -6.25
C LYS A 135 0.26 14.50 -7.54
N PRO A 136 1.46 15.07 -7.79
CA PRO A 136 1.71 15.87 -8.98
C PRO A 136 1.45 15.06 -10.25
N MET A 137 0.91 15.71 -11.28
CA MET A 137 0.62 15.07 -12.55
C MET A 137 1.73 15.32 -13.57
N THR A 138 1.97 14.35 -14.45
CA THR A 138 2.91 14.47 -15.57
C THR A 138 2.28 15.18 -16.75
N GLU A 139 3.08 15.70 -17.69
CA GLU A 139 2.58 16.33 -18.93
C GLU A 139 1.61 15.43 -19.71
N ARG A 140 1.94 14.13 -19.79
CA ARG A 140 1.07 13.14 -20.43
C ARG A 140 -0.26 12.97 -19.70
N ALA A 141 -0.26 13.06 -18.37
CA ALA A 141 -1.48 13.02 -17.58
C ALA A 141 -2.34 14.28 -17.77
N ILE A 142 -1.73 15.45 -18.02
CA ILE A 142 -2.46 16.68 -18.38
C ILE A 142 -3.18 16.48 -19.71
N GLN A 143 -2.51 15.94 -20.73
CA GLN A 143 -3.14 15.64 -22.02
C GLN A 143 -4.31 14.65 -21.91
N ILE A 144 -4.16 13.60 -21.09
CA ILE A 144 -5.24 12.62 -20.84
C ILE A 144 -6.42 13.30 -20.15
N MET A 145 -6.16 14.22 -19.21
CA MET A 145 -7.20 14.99 -18.52
C MET A 145 -7.93 15.92 -19.49
N LEU A 146 -7.21 16.65 -20.36
CA LEU A 146 -7.82 17.50 -21.39
C LEU A 146 -8.71 16.68 -22.35
N LYS A 147 -8.24 15.52 -22.81
CA LYS A 147 -9.05 14.60 -23.64
C LYS A 147 -10.33 14.15 -22.92
N LYS A 148 -10.27 13.94 -21.60
CA LYS A 148 -11.47 13.62 -20.81
C LYS A 148 -12.42 14.80 -20.73
N LEU A 149 -11.92 16.02 -20.54
CA LEU A 149 -12.75 17.22 -20.52
C LEU A 149 -13.48 17.44 -21.84
N ASP A 150 -12.81 17.23 -22.98
CA ASP A 150 -13.46 17.29 -24.30
C ASP A 150 -14.57 16.26 -24.47
N GLY A 151 -14.47 15.11 -23.80
CA GLY A 151 -15.52 14.09 -23.77
C GLY A 151 -16.68 14.40 -22.81
N LEU A 152 -16.49 15.32 -21.85
CA LEU A 152 -17.49 15.68 -20.85
C LEU A 152 -18.31 16.91 -21.25
N ALA A 153 -17.68 17.88 -21.91
CA ALA A 153 -18.33 19.12 -22.31
C ALA A 153 -17.74 19.65 -23.61
N LYS A 154 -18.59 20.26 -24.43
CA LYS A 154 -18.17 20.99 -25.64
C LYS A 154 -17.83 22.44 -25.32
N ASP A 155 -18.58 23.05 -24.41
CA ASP A 155 -18.45 24.45 -24.01
C ASP A 155 -17.29 24.67 -23.04
N GLU A 156 -16.55 25.76 -23.25
CA GLU A 156 -15.38 26.09 -22.43
C GLU A 156 -15.77 26.43 -20.99
N THR A 157 -16.90 27.11 -20.78
CA THR A 157 -17.42 27.48 -19.46
C THR A 157 -17.73 26.26 -18.60
N THR A 158 -18.32 25.22 -19.19
CA THR A 158 -18.62 23.96 -18.50
C THR A 158 -17.33 23.20 -18.15
N LYS A 159 -16.32 23.20 -19.02
CA LYS A 159 -15.01 22.60 -18.72
C LYS A 159 -14.33 23.28 -17.54
N ILE A 160 -14.39 24.61 -17.48
CA ILE A 160 -13.86 25.40 -16.35
C ILE A 160 -14.59 25.01 -15.06
N ALA A 161 -15.93 24.99 -15.06
CA ALA A 161 -16.70 24.62 -13.88
C ALA A 161 -16.41 23.18 -13.39
N ILE A 162 -16.15 22.23 -14.30
CA ILE A 162 -15.72 20.87 -13.95
C ILE A 162 -14.36 20.88 -13.25
N LEU A 163 -13.41 21.68 -13.73
CA LEU A 163 -12.09 21.83 -13.11
C LEU A 163 -12.20 22.46 -11.73
N GLU A 164 -12.98 23.54 -11.60
CA GLU A 164 -13.24 24.23 -10.33
C GLU A 164 -13.86 23.27 -9.30
N GLN A 165 -14.89 22.51 -9.68
CA GLN A 165 -15.51 21.49 -8.82
C GLN A 165 -14.48 20.45 -8.36
N SER A 166 -13.61 20.01 -9.27
CA SER A 166 -12.59 19.01 -8.95
C SER A 166 -11.52 19.56 -8.01
N THR A 167 -11.16 20.83 -8.17
CA THR A 167 -10.23 21.56 -7.30
C THR A 167 -10.83 21.75 -5.90
N GLU A 168 -12.07 22.23 -5.80
CA GLU A 168 -12.79 22.43 -4.53
C GLU A 168 -12.88 21.12 -3.72
N ARG A 169 -13.17 20.00 -4.40
CA ARG A 169 -13.32 18.68 -3.77
C ARG A 169 -12.02 17.92 -3.59
N GLY A 170 -10.89 18.46 -4.06
CA GLY A 170 -9.59 17.79 -4.00
C GLY A 170 -9.54 16.47 -4.77
N TRP A 171 -10.25 16.38 -5.90
CA TRP A 171 -10.36 15.14 -6.67
C TRP A 171 -9.13 14.89 -7.56
N LEU A 172 -8.72 13.62 -7.61
CA LEU A 172 -7.63 13.12 -8.47
C LEU A 172 -8.05 12.90 -9.94
N SER A 173 -9.27 13.24 -10.33
CA SER A 173 -9.75 13.15 -11.71
C SER A 173 -10.91 14.12 -11.88
N VAL A 174 -11.17 14.51 -13.13
CA VAL A 174 -12.34 15.28 -13.50
C VAL A 174 -13.56 14.36 -13.65
N TYR A 175 -14.73 14.86 -13.26
CA TYR A 175 -16.02 14.17 -13.33
C TYR A 175 -17.09 15.13 -13.85
N PRO A 176 -18.22 14.63 -14.39
CA PRO A 176 -19.32 15.50 -14.81
C PRO A 176 -19.83 16.38 -13.67
N LEU A 177 -20.28 17.60 -14.00
CA LEU A 177 -20.92 18.50 -13.04
C LEU A 177 -22.07 17.78 -12.36
N LYS A 178 -22.13 17.91 -11.04
CA LYS A 178 -23.19 17.31 -10.26
C LYS A 178 -24.41 18.20 -10.43
N GLU A 179 -25.41 17.72 -11.16
CA GLU A 179 -26.74 18.33 -11.14
C GLU A 179 -27.28 18.27 -9.70
N ASP A 180 -27.98 19.31 -9.24
CA ASP A 180 -28.69 19.37 -7.96
C ASP A 180 -29.91 18.44 -7.95
N LYS A 181 -29.70 17.17 -8.29
CA LYS A 181 -30.69 16.12 -8.07
C LYS A 181 -30.54 15.67 -6.61
N PRO A 182 -31.63 15.65 -5.83
CA PRO A 182 -31.58 15.17 -4.46
C PRO A 182 -31.01 13.75 -4.47
N SER A 183 -29.89 13.56 -3.78
CA SER A 183 -29.21 12.27 -3.64
C SER A 183 -30.18 11.26 -3.05
N GLN A 184 -30.78 10.41 -3.88
CA GLN A 184 -31.48 9.21 -3.40
C GLN A 184 -30.43 8.31 -2.73
N LYS A 185 -30.37 8.36 -1.40
CA LYS A 185 -29.61 7.39 -0.61
C LYS A 185 -30.24 6.04 -0.89
N GLN A 186 -29.59 5.19 -1.68
CA GLN A 186 -30.00 3.80 -1.77
C GLN A 186 -29.90 3.19 -0.37
N PRO A 187 -30.95 2.52 0.12
CA PRO A 187 -30.86 1.83 1.41
C PRO A 187 -29.70 0.84 1.37
N PRO A 188 -28.99 0.62 2.48
CA PRO A 188 -27.91 -0.34 2.54
C PRO A 188 -28.45 -1.68 2.04
N GLN A 189 -27.86 -2.19 0.95
CA GLN A 189 -28.25 -3.49 0.42
C GLN A 189 -28.02 -4.50 1.53
N ALA A 190 -29.11 -5.10 2.03
CA ALA A 190 -29.03 -6.19 2.98
C ALA A 190 -28.11 -7.25 2.36
N THR A 191 -27.02 -7.57 3.05
CA THR A 191 -26.11 -8.62 2.62
C THR A 191 -26.91 -9.92 2.53
N ASN A 192 -27.05 -10.50 1.34
CA ASN A 192 -27.79 -11.74 1.07
C ASN A 192 -27.14 -13.01 1.66
N PHE A 193 -26.56 -12.93 2.87
CA PHE A 193 -26.11 -14.12 3.58
C PHE A 193 -27.34 -14.87 4.10
N LYS A 194 -27.64 -16.03 3.48
CA LYS A 194 -28.57 -17.01 4.08
C LYS A 194 -28.05 -17.33 5.48
N GLN A 195 -28.83 -16.95 6.50
CA GLN A 195 -28.56 -17.40 7.86
C GLN A 195 -28.63 -18.92 7.88
N ARG A 196 -27.57 -19.59 8.35
CA ARG A 196 -27.61 -21.04 8.59
C ARG A 196 -28.55 -21.28 9.75
N THR A 197 -29.68 -21.91 9.49
CA THR A 197 -30.52 -22.46 10.55
C THR A 197 -29.83 -23.73 11.06
N TYR A 198 -29.57 -23.79 12.35
CA TYR A 198 -29.02 -24.98 13.00
C TYR A 198 -30.18 -25.78 13.57
N SER A 199 -30.19 -27.10 13.32
CA SER A 199 -31.07 -28.03 14.03
C SER A 199 -30.83 -27.93 15.53
N ASP A 200 -31.87 -28.12 16.35
CA ASP A 200 -31.80 -28.16 17.81
C ASP A 200 -30.71 -29.13 18.32
N GLU A 201 -30.49 -30.24 17.61
CA GLU A 201 -29.42 -31.20 17.93
C GLU A 201 -28.02 -30.60 17.77
N MET A 202 -27.85 -29.72 16.78
CA MET A 202 -26.59 -29.04 16.49
C MET A 202 -26.30 -27.96 17.53
N TYR A 203 -27.32 -27.23 17.99
CA TYR A 203 -27.20 -26.28 19.10
C TYR A 203 -26.76 -26.95 20.39
N LYS A 204 -27.37 -28.10 20.74
CA LYS A 204 -26.99 -28.88 21.93
C LYS A 204 -25.53 -29.38 21.84
N LYS A 205 -25.07 -29.78 20.64
CA LYS A 205 -23.67 -30.18 20.43
C LYS A 205 -22.68 -29.02 20.53
N ILE A 206 -23.07 -27.81 20.15
CA ILE A 206 -22.23 -26.60 20.26
C ILE A 206 -22.12 -26.16 21.72
N LEU A 207 -23.23 -26.17 22.47
CA LEU A 207 -23.27 -25.77 23.87
C LEU A 207 -22.51 -26.73 24.79
N ASN A 208 -22.53 -28.03 24.51
CA ASN A 208 -21.86 -29.05 25.33
C ASN A 208 -20.35 -29.20 25.01
N ARG A 209 -19.74 -28.26 24.27
CA ARG A 209 -18.31 -28.27 23.92
C ARG A 209 -17.48 -27.19 24.65
N PHE A 210 -18.08 -26.53 25.65
CA PHE A 210 -17.39 -25.64 26.58
C PHE A 210 -17.61 -26.10 28.02
#